data_AF-K0N9Y2-F1
#
_entry.id   AF-K0N9Y2-F1
#
_cell.length_a   1.000
_cell.length_b   1.000
_cell.length_c   1.000
_cell.angle_alpha   90.00
_cell.angle_beta   90.00
_cell.angle_gamma   90.00
#
_symmetry.space_group_name_H-M   'P 1'
#
loop_
_entity.id
_entity.type
_entity.pdbx_description
1 polymer ?
#
loop_
_entity_poly.entity_id
_entity_poly.type
_entity_poly.pdbx_seq_one_letter_code
_entity_poly.pdbx_strand_id
1 'polypeptide(L)'
;MLDIKRLDHFGLLAGTIKDLNLIELIDSHFKYDDQESISTGEAITGMIINGLGFTQLPMTLTPKFFETKPLDILFRDGVQASHFNRFKLGRSLDEVHGYGIEALFSEIAVNVCGKEGVKMNYSHLDTSSFSLTGEHLPDSDEHEIRITR
;
A
#
# COMPACT_ATOMS: atom_id res chain seq x y z
N MET A 1 -27.46 13.28 20.59
CA MET A 1 -27.67 12.19 19.63
C MET A 1 -26.46 11.26 19.79
N LEU A 2 -26.66 10.01 20.19
CA LEU A 2 -25.56 9.05 20.30
C LEU A 2 -25.15 8.65 18.87
N ASP A 3 -23.95 9.04 18.45
CA ASP A 3 -23.38 8.66 17.16
C ASP A 3 -22.71 7.29 17.32
N ILE A 4 -23.34 6.24 16.78
CA ILE A 4 -22.83 4.87 16.88
C ILE A 4 -21.93 4.61 15.69
N LYS A 5 -20.62 4.62 15.92
CA LYS A 5 -19.62 4.28 14.91
C LYS A 5 -19.25 2.79 14.96
N ARG A 6 -19.06 2.16 13.80
CA ARG A 6 -18.66 0.75 13.71
C ARG A 6 -17.19 0.61 13.35
N LEU A 7 -16.42 0.01 14.26
CA LEU A 7 -14.99 -0.24 14.06
C LEU A 7 -14.73 -1.51 13.23
N ASP A 8 -15.55 -2.56 13.37
CA ASP A 8 -15.43 -3.84 12.66
C ASP A 8 -13.98 -4.40 12.69
N HIS A 9 -13.49 -4.97 11.58
CA HIS A 9 -12.11 -5.43 11.41
C HIS A 9 -11.11 -4.30 11.13
N PHE A 10 -11.59 -3.07 10.90
CA PHE A 10 -10.73 -1.92 10.58
C PHE A 10 -9.84 -1.51 11.76
N GLY A 11 -10.23 -1.85 12.99
CA GLY A 11 -9.38 -1.64 14.17
C GLY A 11 -8.07 -2.43 14.09
N LEU A 12 -8.11 -3.66 13.57
CA LEU A 12 -6.90 -4.46 13.38
C LEU A 12 -6.01 -3.85 12.29
N LEU A 13 -6.61 -3.41 11.18
CA LEU A 13 -5.89 -2.73 10.10
C LEU A 13 -5.22 -1.46 10.60
N ALA A 14 -5.96 -0.60 11.33
CA ALA A 14 -5.40 0.63 11.90
C ALA A 14 -4.30 0.35 12.92
N GLY A 15 -4.44 -0.70 13.73
CA GLY A 15 -3.38 -1.20 14.61
C GLY A 15 -2.12 -1.54 13.83
N THR A 16 -2.23 -2.43 12.83
CA THR A 16 -1.09 -2.82 11.98
C THR A 16 -0.46 -1.63 11.26
N ILE A 17 -1.26 -0.71 10.72
CA ILE A 17 -0.75 0.49 10.04
C ILE A 17 0.09 1.35 10.99
N LYS A 18 -0.40 1.58 12.22
CA LYS A 18 0.31 2.34 13.26
C LYS A 18 1.55 1.60 13.74
N ASP A 19 1.43 0.29 13.97
CA ASP A 19 2.55 -0.56 14.37
C ASP A 19 3.65 -0.59 13.32
N LEU A 20 3.31 -0.52 12.03
CA LEU A 20 4.28 -0.43 10.94
C LEU A 20 4.79 1.00 10.69
N ASN A 21 4.18 2.03 11.29
CA ASN A 21 4.47 3.45 11.04
C ASN A 21 4.34 3.80 9.53
N LEU A 22 3.32 3.22 8.89
CA LEU A 22 3.20 3.21 7.43
C LEU A 22 2.90 4.60 6.85
N ILE A 23 2.07 5.40 7.54
CA ILE A 23 1.68 6.74 7.08
C ILE A 23 2.93 7.62 7.02
N GLU A 24 3.70 7.65 8.10
CA GLU A 24 4.91 8.42 8.26
C GLU A 24 6.00 7.99 7.27
N LEU A 25 6.10 6.68 7.03
CA LEU A 25 7.03 6.13 6.05
C LEU A 25 6.69 6.61 4.65
N ILE A 26 5.43 6.52 4.23
CA ILE A 26 4.97 7.03 2.92
C ILE A 26 5.19 8.54 2.84
N ASP A 27 4.76 9.29 3.86
CA ASP A 27 4.87 10.75 3.89
C ASP A 27 6.33 11.23 3.83
N SER A 28 7.31 10.42 4.24
CA SER A 28 8.73 10.78 4.10
C SER A 28 9.21 10.89 2.65
N HIS A 29 8.49 10.28 1.70
CA HIS A 29 8.82 10.30 0.26
C HIS A 29 8.09 11.42 -0.51
N PHE A 30 7.09 12.06 0.11
CA PHE A 30 6.27 13.08 -0.54
C PHE A 30 6.35 14.40 0.22
N LYS A 31 6.18 15.51 -0.50
CA LYS A 31 6.11 16.81 0.15
C LYS A 31 4.73 16.96 0.77
N TYR A 32 4.70 17.34 2.04
CA TYR A 32 3.47 17.77 2.69
C TYR A 32 3.06 19.13 2.13
N ASP A 33 1.82 19.23 1.64
CA ASP A 33 1.18 20.48 1.26
C ASP A 33 0.22 20.89 2.39
N ASP A 34 0.53 21.99 3.03
CA ASP A 34 -0.21 22.57 4.16
C ASP A 34 -1.61 23.08 3.79
N GLN A 35 -1.94 23.17 2.51
CA GLN A 35 -3.32 23.39 2.06
C GLN A 35 -4.16 22.11 2.05
N GLU A 36 -3.53 20.93 2.18
CA GLU A 36 -4.22 19.66 2.13
C GLU A 36 -4.72 19.21 3.51
N SER A 37 -5.97 18.80 3.56
CA SER A 37 -6.59 18.36 4.82
C SER A 37 -6.03 17.04 5.36
N ILE A 38 -5.49 16.19 4.46
CA ILE A 38 -4.85 14.92 4.77
C ILE A 38 -3.58 14.75 3.95
N SER A 39 -2.59 14.05 4.48
CA SER A 39 -1.35 13.75 3.77
C SER A 39 -1.54 12.67 2.69
N THR A 40 -0.49 12.42 1.91
CA THR A 40 -0.50 11.35 0.90
C THR A 40 -0.44 9.97 1.54
N GLY A 41 0.31 9.80 2.61
CA GLY A 41 0.29 8.60 3.45
C GLY A 41 -1.09 8.33 4.05
N GLU A 42 -1.79 9.35 4.56
CA GLU A 42 -3.15 9.21 5.05
C GLU A 42 -4.13 8.81 3.94
N ALA A 43 -4.02 9.41 2.75
CA ALA A 43 -4.87 9.09 1.60
C ALA A 43 -4.66 7.65 1.11
N ILE A 44 -3.40 7.21 0.97
CA ILE A 44 -3.03 5.84 0.58
C ILE A 44 -3.53 4.83 1.61
N THR A 45 -3.31 5.12 2.89
CA THR A 45 -3.81 4.29 4.00
C THR A 45 -5.34 4.19 3.97
N GLY A 46 -6.03 5.30 3.69
CA GLY A 46 -7.48 5.30 3.52
C GLY A 46 -7.96 4.41 2.37
N MET A 47 -7.23 4.38 1.25
CA MET A 47 -7.51 3.48 0.14
C MET A 47 -7.26 2.01 0.51
N ILE A 48 -6.21 1.71 1.28
CA ILE A 48 -5.93 0.36 1.80
C ILE A 48 -7.08 -0.11 2.71
N ILE A 49 -7.49 0.72 3.67
CA ILE A 49 -8.60 0.42 4.59
C ILE A 49 -9.90 0.24 3.82
N ASN A 50 -10.18 1.09 2.82
CA ASN A 50 -11.38 0.96 1.98
C ASN A 50 -11.34 -0.33 1.13
N GLY A 51 -10.21 -0.64 0.50
CA GLY A 51 -10.03 -1.84 -0.31
C GLY A 51 -10.15 -3.13 0.49
N LEU A 52 -9.53 -3.19 1.68
CA LEU A 52 -9.64 -4.31 2.61
C LEU A 52 -10.97 -4.32 3.39
N GLY A 53 -11.80 -3.30 3.23
CA GLY A 53 -13.18 -3.26 3.72
C GLY A 53 -14.14 -4.07 2.87
N PHE A 54 -13.66 -4.72 1.80
CA PHE A 54 -14.46 -5.48 0.84
C PHE A 54 -15.59 -4.66 0.21
N THR A 55 -15.46 -3.33 0.21
CA THR A 55 -16.40 -2.47 -0.49
C THR A 55 -16.01 -2.45 -1.96
N GLN A 56 -16.80 -3.13 -2.80
CA GLN A 56 -16.72 -3.01 -4.27
C GLN A 56 -17.25 -1.64 -4.75
N LEU A 57 -17.09 -0.59 -3.94
CA LEU A 57 -17.59 0.74 -4.22
C LEU A 57 -16.54 1.51 -5.02
N PRO A 58 -16.96 2.31 -6.02
CA PRO A 58 -16.06 3.23 -6.71
C PRO A 58 -15.35 4.19 -5.74
N MET A 59 -14.13 4.60 -6.08
CA MET A 59 -13.33 5.58 -5.31
C MET A 59 -14.06 6.91 -5.06
N THR A 60 -15.04 7.27 -5.88
CA THR A 60 -15.88 8.45 -5.67
C THR A 60 -16.78 8.35 -4.44
N LEU A 61 -17.02 7.13 -3.93
CA LEU A 61 -17.85 6.85 -2.76
C LEU A 61 -17.02 6.56 -1.50
N THR A 62 -15.69 6.71 -1.55
CA THR A 62 -14.83 6.57 -0.37
C THR A 62 -15.24 7.48 0.79
N PRO A 63 -15.67 8.75 0.58
CA PRO A 63 -16.22 9.55 1.68
C PRO A 63 -17.41 8.88 2.38
N LYS A 64 -18.37 8.34 1.61
CA LYS A 64 -19.55 7.67 2.17
C LYS A 64 -19.19 6.42 2.97
N PHE A 65 -18.15 5.70 2.56
CA PHE A 65 -17.64 4.57 3.32
C PHE A 65 -17.17 5.00 4.72
N PHE A 66 -16.49 6.13 4.81
CA PHE A 66 -15.90 6.65 6.04
C PHE A 66 -16.88 7.38 6.97
N GLU A 67 -18.06 7.79 6.50
CA GLU A 67 -19.09 8.47 7.31
C GLU A 67 -19.51 7.67 8.55
N THR A 68 -19.51 6.33 8.46
CA THR A 68 -19.94 5.44 9.56
C THR A 68 -18.78 4.90 10.41
N LYS A 69 -17.55 5.35 10.14
CA LYS A 69 -16.32 4.81 10.72
C LYS A 69 -15.69 5.78 11.73
N PRO A 70 -15.01 5.26 12.77
CA PRO A 70 -14.31 6.09 13.75
C PRO A 70 -12.96 6.59 13.20
N LEU A 71 -12.99 7.65 12.39
CA LEU A 71 -11.79 8.22 11.74
C LEU A 71 -10.73 8.71 12.72
N ASP A 72 -11.17 9.22 13.86
CA ASP A 72 -10.35 9.61 15.01
C ASP A 72 -9.48 8.44 15.52
N ILE A 73 -10.05 7.22 15.54
CA ILE A 73 -9.35 6.01 15.96
C ILE A 73 -8.49 5.46 14.82
N LEU A 74 -9.01 5.48 13.58
CA LEU A 74 -8.35 4.88 12.41
C LEU A 74 -7.14 5.69 11.93
N PHE A 75 -7.17 7.01 12.07
CA PHE A 75 -6.13 7.92 11.60
C PHE A 75 -5.64 8.81 12.75
N ARG A 76 -6.17 10.04 12.83
CA ARG A 76 -5.89 11.05 13.85
C ARG A 76 -7.11 11.95 14.05
N ASP A 77 -7.07 12.73 15.13
CA ASP A 77 -8.09 13.75 15.38
C ASP A 77 -8.15 14.80 14.26
N GLY A 78 -9.38 15.21 13.93
CA GLY A 78 -9.66 16.21 12.90
C GLY A 78 -9.80 15.66 11.47
N VAL A 79 -9.53 14.37 11.24
CA VAL A 79 -9.78 13.73 9.94
C VAL A 79 -11.29 13.53 9.73
N GLN A 80 -11.79 13.99 8.58
CA GLN A 80 -13.20 13.89 8.21
C GLN A 80 -13.36 13.04 6.95
N ALA A 81 -14.52 12.40 6.81
CA ALA A 81 -14.84 11.56 5.67
C ALA A 81 -14.74 12.33 4.33
N SER A 82 -15.10 13.61 4.33
CA SER A 82 -15.01 14.51 3.17
C SER A 82 -13.58 14.75 2.67
N HIS A 83 -12.56 14.54 3.52
CA HIS A 83 -11.16 14.69 3.13
C HIS A 83 -10.73 13.58 2.14
N PHE A 84 -11.34 12.39 2.22
CA PHE A 84 -11.09 11.26 1.32
C PHE A 84 -11.87 11.37 0.00
N ASN A 85 -11.92 12.57 -0.58
CA ASN A 85 -12.61 12.80 -1.84
C ASN A 85 -11.77 12.32 -3.05
N ARG A 86 -12.44 12.07 -4.18
CA ARG A 86 -11.81 11.58 -5.42
C ARG A 86 -10.63 12.41 -5.91
N PHE A 87 -10.58 13.71 -5.62
CA PHE A 87 -9.51 14.59 -6.09
C PHE A 87 -8.24 14.39 -5.27
N LYS A 88 -8.35 14.31 -3.93
CA LYS A 88 -7.19 14.01 -3.09
C LYS A 88 -6.68 12.59 -3.34
N LEU A 89 -7.58 11.60 -3.40
CA LEU A 89 -7.20 10.21 -3.67
C LEU A 89 -6.53 10.07 -5.04
N GLY A 90 -7.07 10.72 -6.07
CA GLY A 90 -6.47 10.74 -7.41
C GLY A 90 -5.07 11.36 -7.44
N ARG A 91 -4.90 12.56 -6.84
CA ARG A 91 -3.59 13.23 -6.77
C ARG A 91 -2.56 12.39 -6.02
N SER A 92 -2.95 11.76 -4.91
CA SER A 92 -2.05 10.86 -4.17
C SER A 92 -1.64 9.63 -4.99
N LEU A 93 -2.53 9.08 -5.84
CA LEU A 93 -2.15 8.03 -6.78
C LEU A 93 -1.18 8.53 -7.86
N ASP A 94 -1.41 9.73 -8.39
CA ASP A 94 -0.53 10.35 -9.39
C ASP A 94 0.87 10.62 -8.81
N GLU A 95 0.95 11.07 -7.55
CA GLU A 95 2.22 11.28 -6.82
C GLU A 95 2.97 9.96 -6.64
N VAL A 96 2.30 8.92 -6.14
CA VAL A 96 2.89 7.59 -5.96
C VAL A 96 3.34 6.99 -7.29
N HIS A 97 2.53 7.17 -8.34
CA HIS A 97 2.92 6.74 -9.69
C HIS A 97 4.15 7.50 -10.20
N GLY A 98 4.23 8.82 -9.95
CA GLY A 98 5.38 9.65 -10.31
C GLY A 98 6.67 9.27 -9.58
N TYR A 99 6.57 8.82 -8.33
CA TYR A 99 7.71 8.29 -7.57
C TYR A 99 8.17 6.92 -8.08
N GLY A 100 7.22 6.06 -8.47
CA GLY A 100 7.46 4.69 -8.89
C GLY A 100 6.92 3.70 -7.86
N ILE A 101 5.86 2.98 -8.23
CA ILE A 101 5.13 2.08 -7.33
C ILE A 101 6.03 0.96 -6.79
N GLU A 102 6.83 0.36 -7.66
CA GLU A 102 7.75 -0.74 -7.29
C GLU A 102 8.84 -0.27 -6.33
N ALA A 103 9.37 0.93 -6.54
CA ALA A 103 10.38 1.53 -5.66
C ALA A 103 9.79 1.80 -4.27
N LEU A 104 8.65 2.50 -4.21
CA LEU A 104 7.97 2.79 -2.95
C LEU A 104 7.62 1.50 -2.19
N PHE A 105 7.06 0.52 -2.88
CA PHE A 105 6.71 -0.76 -2.27
C PHE A 105 7.94 -1.49 -1.71
N SER A 106 9.03 -1.52 -2.47
CA SER A 106 10.28 -2.18 -2.05
C SER A 106 10.88 -1.51 -0.82
N GLU A 107 10.89 -0.18 -0.78
CA GLU A 107 11.38 0.58 0.38
C GLU A 107 10.53 0.34 1.62
N ILE A 108 9.20 0.34 1.46
CA ILE A 108 8.28 -0.01 2.54
C ILE A 108 8.55 -1.43 3.05
N ALA A 109 8.64 -2.41 2.14
CA ALA A 109 8.85 -3.80 2.50
C ALA A 109 10.18 -4.01 3.23
N VAL A 110 11.27 -3.39 2.78
CA VAL A 110 12.59 -3.47 3.43
C VAL A 110 12.55 -2.85 4.83
N ASN A 111 11.90 -1.69 4.98
CA ASN A 111 11.75 -1.03 6.28
C ASN A 111 10.98 -1.91 7.27
N VAL A 112 9.84 -2.46 6.83
CA VAL A 112 9.00 -3.37 7.63
C VAL A 112 9.75 -4.63 8.01
N CYS A 113 10.45 -5.27 7.07
CA CYS A 113 11.27 -6.45 7.36
C CYS A 113 12.35 -6.16 8.41
N GLY A 114 13.00 -4.99 8.33
CA GLY A 114 13.96 -4.54 9.34
C GLY A 114 13.31 -4.36 10.71
N LYS A 115 12.12 -3.76 10.77
CA LYS A 115 11.37 -3.52 12.00
C LYS A 115 10.91 -4.82 12.69
N GLU A 116 10.47 -5.79 11.90
CA GLU A 116 10.00 -7.10 12.37
C GLU A 116 11.16 -8.10 12.64
N GLY A 117 12.42 -7.68 12.42
CA GLY A 117 13.59 -8.54 12.65
C GLY A 117 13.70 -9.70 11.67
N VAL A 118 13.10 -9.57 10.48
CA VAL A 118 13.22 -10.55 9.40
C VAL A 118 14.68 -10.60 8.93
N LYS A 119 15.24 -11.80 8.80
CA LYS A 119 16.63 -11.97 8.36
C LYS A 119 16.75 -11.62 6.87
N MET A 120 17.34 -10.47 6.58
CA MET A 120 17.57 -9.98 5.21
C MET A 120 18.84 -10.53 4.53
N ASN A 121 19.49 -11.53 5.14
CA ASN A 121 20.75 -12.09 4.66
C ASN A 121 20.61 -12.99 3.42
N TYR A 122 19.38 -13.33 3.05
CA TYR A 122 19.06 -14.19 1.93
C TYR A 122 18.07 -13.47 1.03
N SER A 123 18.48 -13.19 -0.20
CA SER A 123 17.62 -12.64 -1.25
C SER A 123 17.58 -13.65 -2.39
N HIS A 124 16.45 -14.34 -2.57
CA HIS A 124 16.22 -15.14 -3.76
C HIS A 124 15.78 -14.18 -4.88
N LEU A 125 16.69 -13.91 -5.82
CA LEU A 125 16.46 -13.09 -7.01
C LEU A 125 15.94 -13.93 -8.20
N ASP A 126 15.43 -15.14 -7.95
CA ASP A 126 14.82 -15.98 -8.98
C ASP A 126 13.48 -15.38 -9.39
N THR A 127 13.53 -14.33 -10.20
CA THR A 127 12.37 -13.85 -10.94
C THR A 127 12.19 -14.80 -12.11
N SER A 128 11.18 -15.67 -12.07
CA SER A 128 10.74 -16.40 -13.26
C SER A 128 10.07 -15.42 -14.24
N SER A 129 10.86 -14.57 -14.91
CA SER A 129 10.36 -13.60 -15.89
C SER A 129 9.96 -14.23 -17.23
N PHE A 130 10.16 -15.53 -17.39
CA PHE A 130 9.77 -16.24 -18.60
C PHE A 130 8.86 -17.43 -18.26
N SER A 131 7.57 -17.27 -18.52
CA SER A 131 6.67 -18.42 -18.68
C SER A 131 6.87 -18.96 -20.08
N LEU A 132 7.51 -20.12 -20.21
CA LEU A 132 7.60 -20.83 -21.48
C LEU A 132 6.27 -21.57 -21.72
N THR A 133 5.52 -21.18 -22.74
CA THR A 133 4.31 -21.90 -23.15
C THR A 133 4.60 -22.61 -24.47
N GLY A 134 4.81 -23.92 -24.43
CA GLY A 134 5.08 -24.77 -25.59
C GLY A 134 5.34 -26.22 -25.20
N GLU A 135 5.18 -27.17 -26.14
CA GLU A 135 5.63 -28.55 -25.92
C GLU A 135 7.16 -28.58 -25.86
N HIS A 136 7.70 -29.24 -24.84
CA HIS A 136 9.13 -29.53 -24.75
C HIS A 136 9.53 -30.49 -25.87
N LEU A 137 9.98 -29.95 -27.00
CA LEU A 137 10.73 -30.72 -27.97
C LEU A 137 12.08 -31.08 -27.31
N PRO A 138 12.53 -32.34 -27.41
CA PRO A 138 13.82 -32.74 -26.85
C PRO A 138 14.93 -31.88 -27.48
N ASP A 139 15.67 -31.18 -26.63
CA ASP A 139 16.78 -30.31 -27.02
C ASP A 139 17.81 -31.11 -27.83
N SER A 140 18.20 -30.56 -28.98
CA SER A 140 19.47 -30.90 -29.61
C SER A 140 20.57 -30.22 -28.80
N ASP A 141 21.61 -30.97 -28.43
CA ASP A 141 22.78 -30.55 -27.63
C ASP A 141 23.66 -29.44 -28.26
N GLU A 142 23.09 -28.50 -29.03
CA GLU A 142 23.85 -27.46 -29.72
C GLU A 142 24.18 -26.24 -28.84
N HIS A 143 23.59 -26.12 -27.65
CA HIS A 143 23.71 -24.91 -26.80
C HIS A 143 24.14 -25.22 -25.34
N GLU A 144 25.09 -26.12 -25.13
CA GLU A 144 25.73 -26.29 -23.82
C GLU A 144 26.68 -25.12 -23.50
N ILE A 145 26.43 -24.41 -22.40
CA ILE A 145 27.39 -23.44 -21.82
C ILE A 145 28.27 -24.17 -20.80
N ARG A 146 29.54 -24.37 -21.14
CA ARG A 146 30.54 -24.94 -20.22
C ARG A 146 30.99 -23.89 -19.20
N ILE A 147 30.61 -24.08 -17.94
CA ILE A 147 31.18 -23.33 -16.82
C ILE A 147 32.56 -23.91 -16.50
N THR A 148 33.61 -23.11 -16.68
CA THR A 148 34.98 -23.45 -16.26
C THR A 148 35.23 -22.90 -14.85
N ARG A 149 36.06 -23.64 -14.10
CA ARG A 149 36.35 -23.44 -12.68
C ARG A 149 37.29 -22.27 -12.43
#